data_AF-A0A9E1MX99-F1
#
_entry.id   AF-A0A9E1MX99-F1
#
_cell.length_a   1.000
_cell.length_b   1.000
_cell.length_c   1.000
_cell.angle_alpha   90.00
_cell.angle_beta   90.00
_cell.angle_gamma   90.00
#
_symmetry.space_group_name_H-M   'P 1'
#
loop_
_entity.id
_entity.type
_entity.pdbx_description
1 polymer ?
#
loop_
_entity_poly.entity_id
_entity_poly.type
_entity_poly.pdbx_seq_one_letter_code
_entity_poly.pdbx_strand_id
1 'polypeptide(L)'
;MKIVCAYSGGLDTSCMIPWLKENYDAEIVTFTGDLGQGEDLEEVRKKALDTGASQAFVEDLSDRFTREFIFPALQAGALYEGTYPMHTSLGRPLLAQRLVEIADQVGAEAIAHGCTGKGNDQVRFELG
;
A
#
# COMPACT_ATOMS: atom_id res chain seq x y z
N MET A 1 1.92 -12.67 16.56
CA MET A 1 2.14 -12.46 15.12
C MET A 1 1.98 -10.99 14.80
N LYS A 2 2.77 -10.45 13.86
CA LYS A 2 2.60 -9.08 13.34
C LYS A 2 2.27 -9.12 11.85
N ILE A 3 1.32 -8.29 11.42
CA ILE A 3 0.91 -8.15 10.02
C ILE A 3 1.00 -6.68 9.61
N VAL A 4 1.72 -6.39 8.52
CA VAL A 4 1.74 -5.05 7.92
C VAL A 4 0.71 -4.96 6.80
N CYS A 5 -0.19 -3.98 6.90
CA CYS A 5 -1.31 -3.83 5.99
C CYS A 5 -1.14 -2.58 5.12
N ALA A 6 -1.29 -2.73 3.80
CA ALA A 6 -1.52 -1.59 2.92
C ALA A 6 -2.88 -0.97 3.23
N TYR A 7 -2.87 0.29 3.66
CA TYR A 7 -4.03 0.99 4.20
C TYR A 7 -4.24 2.32 3.47
N SER A 8 -5.42 2.52 2.89
CA SER A 8 -5.77 3.76 2.18
C SER A 8 -6.66 4.70 2.98
N GLY A 9 -7.13 4.29 4.16
CA GLY A 9 -8.17 5.02 4.88
C GLY A 9 -9.59 4.80 4.34
N GLY A 10 -9.74 4.03 3.27
CA GLY A 10 -11.04 3.62 2.73
C GLY A 10 -11.75 2.60 3.62
N LEU A 11 -13.07 2.47 3.44
CA LEU A 11 -13.93 1.56 4.21
C LEU A 11 -13.37 0.13 4.23
N ASP A 12 -13.00 -0.41 3.07
CA ASP A 12 -12.52 -1.79 2.96
C ASP A 12 -11.25 -2.03 3.78
N THR A 13 -10.27 -1.13 3.68
CA THR A 13 -9.03 -1.21 4.47
C THR A 13 -9.25 -0.95 5.95
N SER A 14 -10.26 -0.15 6.33
CA SER A 14 -10.67 0.03 7.73
C SER A 14 -11.35 -1.23 8.29
N CYS A 15 -12.18 -1.94 7.51
CA CYS A 15 -12.76 -3.21 7.93
C CYS A 15 -11.72 -4.33 8.04
N MET A 16 -10.65 -4.26 7.25
CA MET A 16 -9.57 -5.26 7.24
C MET A 16 -8.80 -5.32 8.58
N ILE A 17 -8.57 -4.18 9.25
CA ILE A 17 -7.83 -4.12 10.53
C ILE A 17 -8.49 -4.99 11.62
N PRO A 18 -9.75 -4.74 12.04
CA PRO A 18 -10.39 -5.56 13.06
C PRO A 18 -10.57 -7.00 12.60
N TRP A 19 -10.86 -7.24 11.31
CA TRP A 19 -10.99 -8.58 10.77
C TRP A 19 -9.69 -9.40 10.94
N LEU A 20 -8.53 -8.82 10.61
CA LEU A 20 -7.25 -9.49 10.79
C LEU A 20 -6.92 -9.72 12.28
N LYS A 21 -7.23 -8.76 13.16
CA LYS A 21 -7.05 -8.92 14.61
C LYS A 21 -7.89 -10.09 15.15
N GLU A 22 -9.16 -10.15 14.78
CA GLU A 22 -10.10 -11.17 15.25
C GLU A 22 -9.77 -12.57 14.72
N ASN A 23 -9.28 -12.69 13.47
CA ASN A 23 -9.04 -13.98 12.83
C ASN A 23 -7.62 -14.53 13.04
N TYR A 24 -6.63 -13.69 13.32
CA TYR A 24 -5.22 -14.10 13.40
C TYR A 24 -4.56 -13.81 14.76
N ASP A 25 -5.27 -13.21 15.72
CA ASP A 25 -4.69 -12.75 17.00
C ASP A 25 -3.37 -11.99 16.79
N ALA A 26 -3.41 -11.08 15.81
CA ALA A 26 -2.24 -10.40 15.29
C ALA A 26 -2.21 -8.92 15.68
N GLU A 27 -1.00 -8.42 15.91
CA GLU A 27 -0.74 -7.01 16.00
C GLU A 27 -0.69 -6.42 14.58
N ILE A 28 -1.53 -5.41 14.31
CA ILE A 28 -1.68 -4.82 12.98
C ILE A 28 -0.91 -3.51 12.89
N VAL A 29 0.04 -3.47 11.97
CA VAL A 29 0.75 -2.26 11.56
C VAL A 29 0.18 -1.83 10.21
N THR A 30 -0.11 -0.55 10.02
CA THR A 30 -0.61 -0.03 8.73
C THR A 30 0.44 0.80 8.02
N PHE A 31 0.42 0.74 6.69
CA PHE A 31 1.24 1.57 5.82
C PHE A 31 0.37 2.28 4.77
N THR A 32 0.55 3.59 4.66
CA THR A 32 -0.03 4.45 3.63
C THR A 32 1.11 5.18 2.90
N GLY A 33 1.24 4.98 1.59
CA GLY A 33 2.18 5.72 0.75
C GLY A 33 1.46 6.80 -0.05
N ASP A 34 1.93 8.05 0.04
CA ASP A 34 1.49 9.13 -0.84
C ASP A 34 2.30 9.12 -2.13
N LEU A 35 1.60 8.91 -3.24
CA LEU A 35 2.16 8.95 -4.59
C LEU A 35 1.73 10.23 -5.33
N GLY A 36 1.17 11.21 -4.61
CA GLY A 36 0.65 12.47 -5.12
C GLY A 36 -0.87 12.50 -5.24
N GLN A 37 -1.60 11.64 -4.53
CA GLN A 37 -3.06 11.61 -4.56
C GLN A 37 -3.73 12.76 -3.81
N GLY A 38 -2.98 13.49 -2.97
CA GLY A 38 -3.48 14.70 -2.28
C GLY A 38 -4.48 14.43 -1.16
N GLU A 39 -4.36 13.28 -0.48
CA GLU A 39 -5.18 12.90 0.67
C GLU A 39 -4.69 13.58 1.96
N ASP A 40 -5.59 13.75 2.94
CA ASP A 40 -5.20 14.15 4.29
C ASP A 40 -4.54 12.96 5.01
N LEU A 41 -3.23 12.86 4.83
CA LEU A 41 -2.39 11.79 5.37
C LEU A 41 -2.44 11.69 6.89
N GLU A 42 -2.67 12.81 7.59
CA GLU A 42 -2.77 12.81 9.04
C GLU A 42 -4.12 12.28 9.51
N GLU A 43 -5.20 12.60 8.78
CA GLU A 43 -6.51 11.97 9.00
C GLU A 43 -6.44 10.46 8.77
N VAL A 44 -5.78 10.00 7.70
CA VAL A 44 -5.59 8.57 7.43
C VAL A 44 -4.84 7.88 8.55
N ARG A 45 -3.74 8.48 9.03
CA ARG A 45 -2.96 7.99 10.18
C ARG A 45 -3.84 7.85 11.42
N LYS A 46 -4.56 8.91 11.77
CA LYS A 46 -5.44 8.92 12.95
C LYS A 46 -6.52 7.86 12.84
N LYS A 47 -7.16 7.75 11.67
CA LYS A 47 -8.19 6.75 11.41
C LYS A 47 -7.66 5.32 11.57
N ALA A 48 -6.45 5.03 11.11
CA ALA A 48 -5.84 3.71 11.27
C ALA A 48 -5.68 3.31 12.74
N LEU A 49 -5.16 4.24 13.55
CA LEU A 49 -4.97 4.05 14.99
C LEU A 49 -6.32 3.91 15.72
N ASP A 50 -7.29 4.78 15.40
CA ASP A 50 -8.65 4.73 15.98
C ASP A 50 -9.37 3.41 15.63
N THR A 51 -9.06 2.82 14.47
CA THR A 51 -9.61 1.53 14.02
C THR A 51 -8.92 0.33 14.69
N GLY A 52 -7.78 0.55 15.36
CA GLY A 52 -7.12 -0.45 16.20
C GLY A 52 -5.78 -0.97 15.67
N ALA A 53 -5.15 -0.27 14.72
CA ALA A 53 -3.75 -0.49 14.38
C ALA A 53 -2.84 -0.14 15.57
N SER A 54 -1.78 -0.92 15.80
CA SER A 54 -0.77 -0.61 16.83
C SER A 54 0.22 0.47 16.40
N GLN A 55 0.46 0.58 15.09
CA GLN A 55 1.36 1.55 14.49
C GLN A 55 0.86 1.92 13.08
N ALA A 56 1.02 3.17 12.69
CA ALA A 56 0.65 3.67 11.36
C ALA A 56 1.81 4.42 10.72
N PHE A 57 2.36 3.86 9.65
CA PHE A 57 3.34 4.48 8.76
C PHE A 57 2.59 5.24 7.68
N VAL A 58 2.92 6.53 7.54
CA VAL A 58 2.41 7.36 6.46
C VAL A 58 3.60 8.13 5.89
N GLU A 59 3.89 7.90 4.61
CA GLU A 59 5.13 8.33 3.98
C GLU A 59 4.85 8.98 2.63
N ASP A 60 5.49 10.12 2.37
CA ASP A 60 5.54 10.73 1.05
C ASP A 60 6.55 9.96 0.18
N LEU A 61 6.04 9.32 -0.86
CA LEU A 61 6.80 8.54 -1.83
C LEU A 61 6.76 9.18 -3.22
N SER A 62 6.29 10.41 -3.36
CA SER A 62 6.09 11.09 -4.65
C SER A 62 7.38 11.27 -5.44
N ASP A 63 8.49 11.69 -4.80
CA ASP A 63 9.80 11.84 -5.46
C ASP A 63 10.35 10.47 -5.89
N ARG A 64 10.27 9.46 -5.01
CA ARG A 64 10.71 8.09 -5.30
C ARG A 64 9.91 7.49 -6.45
N PHE A 65 8.59 7.64 -6.43
CA PHE A 65 7.69 7.19 -7.49
C PHE A 65 8.02 7.84 -8.82
N THR A 66 8.25 9.15 -8.81
CA THR A 66 8.59 9.89 -10.02
C THR A 66 9.90 9.41 -10.62
N ARG A 67 10.95 9.30 -9.81
CA ARG A 67 12.31 8.95 -10.25
C ARG A 67 12.45 7.49 -10.67
N GLU A 68 11.89 6.58 -9.89
CA GLU A 68 12.13 5.13 -10.05
C GLU A 68 11.11 4.47 -10.98
N PHE A 69 9.91 5.05 -11.16
CA PHE A 69 8.83 4.41 -11.91
C PHE A 69 8.33 5.26 -13.07
N ILE A 70 7.98 6.54 -12.82
CA ILE A 70 7.39 7.40 -13.86
C ILE A 70 8.41 7.75 -14.95
N PHE A 71 9.60 8.24 -14.59
CA PHE A 71 10.61 8.62 -15.57
C PHE A 71 11.08 7.45 -16.44
N PRO A 72 11.38 6.25 -15.90
CA PRO A 72 11.71 5.10 -16.73
C PRO A 72 10.57 4.68 -17.67
N ALA A 73 9.31 4.69 -17.20
CA ALA A 73 8.17 4.37 -18.04
C ALA A 73 8.00 5.37 -19.19
N LEU A 74 8.20 6.67 -18.91
CA LEU A 74 8.15 7.72 -19.92
C LEU A 74 9.29 7.58 -20.94
N GLN A 75 10.51 7.31 -20.50
CA GLN A 75 11.67 7.08 -21.37
C GLN A 75 11.46 5.88 -22.31
N ALA A 76 10.77 4.84 -21.83
CA ALA A 76 10.40 3.68 -22.63
C ALA A 76 9.23 3.93 -23.60
N GLY A 77 8.56 5.09 -23.52
CA GLY A 77 7.34 5.37 -24.28
C GLY A 77 6.20 4.40 -23.92
N ALA A 78 6.14 3.98 -22.65
CA ALA A 78 5.33 2.86 -22.24
C ALA A 78 3.82 3.20 -22.23
N LEU A 79 3.06 2.53 -23.09
CA LEU A 79 1.62 2.63 -23.19
C LEU A 79 1.02 1.22 -23.28
N TYR A 80 0.16 0.87 -22.33
CA TYR A 80 -0.61 -0.36 -22.40
C TYR A 80 -1.73 -0.20 -23.44
N GLU A 81 -1.84 -1.19 -24.34
CA GLU A 81 -2.80 -1.18 -25.46
C GLU A 81 -2.78 0.14 -26.26
N GLY A 82 -1.59 0.74 -26.38
CA GLY A 82 -1.34 1.96 -27.15
C GLY A 82 -1.98 3.25 -26.59
N THR A 83 -2.64 3.19 -25.44
CA THR A 83 -3.44 4.33 -24.93
C THR A 83 -3.29 4.58 -23.43
N TYR A 84 -3.09 3.54 -22.62
CA TYR A 84 -3.10 3.68 -21.17
C TYR A 84 -1.68 3.90 -20.61
N PRO A 85 -1.41 5.02 -19.92
CA PRO A 85 -0.08 5.38 -19.42
C PRO A 85 0.32 4.64 -18.13
N MET A 86 -0.41 3.60 -17.75
CA MET A 86 -0.04 2.67 -16.67
C MET A 86 0.15 3.28 -15.27
N HIS A 87 -0.37 4.48 -14.99
CA HIS A 87 -0.18 5.18 -13.71
C HIS A 87 -0.53 4.31 -12.49
N THR A 88 -1.64 3.54 -12.52
CA THR A 88 -1.99 2.61 -11.44
C THR A 88 -1.01 1.44 -11.36
N SER A 89 -0.60 0.90 -12.50
CA SER A 89 0.26 -0.30 -12.56
C SER A 89 1.66 -0.02 -12.03
N LEU A 90 2.17 1.19 -12.28
CA LEU A 90 3.50 1.61 -11.88
C LEU A 90 3.62 1.88 -10.36
N GLY A 91 2.54 2.32 -9.71
CA GLY A 91 2.59 2.63 -8.28
C GLY A 91 2.58 1.40 -7.38
N ARG A 92 1.97 0.29 -7.81
CA ARG A 92 1.80 -0.91 -6.96
C ARG A 92 3.11 -1.57 -6.55
N PRO A 93 4.11 -1.78 -7.44
CA PRO A 93 5.39 -2.36 -7.03
C PRO A 93 6.10 -1.51 -5.97
N LEU A 94 6.07 -0.17 -6.08
CA LEU A 94 6.66 0.70 -5.04
C LEU A 94 5.98 0.51 -3.68
N LEU A 95 4.66 0.44 -3.65
CA LEU A 95 3.91 0.24 -2.42
C LEU A 95 4.16 -1.17 -1.85
N ALA A 96 4.23 -2.20 -2.69
CA ALA A 96 4.55 -3.58 -2.29
C ALA A 96 5.95 -3.67 -1.69
N GLN A 97 6.96 -3.12 -2.38
CA GLN A 97 8.33 -3.04 -1.90
C GLN A 97 8.38 -2.35 -0.53
N ARG A 98 7.74 -1.19 -0.38
CA ARG A 98 7.77 -0.47 0.90
C ARG A 98 7.03 -1.23 2.02
N LEU A 99 5.97 -1.95 1.69
CA LEU A 99 5.23 -2.80 2.62
C LEU A 99 6.13 -3.91 3.19
N VAL A 100 6.93 -4.55 2.33
CA VAL A 100 7.93 -5.57 2.74
C VAL A 100 9.05 -4.94 3.56
N GLU A 101 9.59 -3.79 3.15
CA GLU A 101 10.62 -3.08 3.93
C GLU A 101 10.14 -2.72 5.35
N ILE A 102 8.88 -2.30 5.50
CA ILE A 102 8.27 -2.02 6.80
C ILE A 102 8.06 -3.32 7.60
N ALA A 103 7.65 -4.40 6.93
CA ALA A 103 7.51 -5.70 7.57
C ALA A 103 8.84 -6.17 8.17
N ASP A 104 9.94 -6.06 7.43
CA ASP A 104 11.28 -6.34 7.94
C ASP A 104 11.65 -5.41 9.11
N GLN A 105 11.38 -4.11 8.98
CA GLN A 105 11.68 -3.11 10.01
C GLN A 105 10.98 -3.39 11.35
N VAL A 106 9.72 -3.84 11.30
CA VAL A 106 8.89 -4.07 12.51
C VAL A 106 8.89 -5.52 13.00
N GLY A 107 9.59 -6.41 12.27
CA GLY A 107 9.63 -7.84 12.55
C GLY A 107 8.27 -8.52 12.32
N ALA A 108 7.57 -8.16 11.26
CA ALA A 108 6.31 -8.78 10.87
C ALA A 108 6.53 -10.07 10.08
N GLU A 109 5.60 -11.01 10.27
CA GLU A 109 5.67 -12.35 9.65
C GLU A 109 4.85 -12.41 8.36
N ALA A 110 3.96 -11.43 8.15
CA ALA A 110 3.11 -11.35 6.99
C ALA A 110 2.79 -9.91 6.59
N ILE A 111 2.37 -9.77 5.34
CA ILE A 111 1.80 -8.54 4.78
C ILE A 111 0.37 -8.79 4.30
N ALA A 112 -0.44 -7.74 4.21
CA ALA A 112 -1.82 -7.83 3.72
C ALA A 112 -2.21 -6.59 2.88
N HIS A 113 -3.15 -6.77 1.96
CA HIS A 113 -3.70 -5.69 1.13
C HIS A 113 -5.22 -5.83 0.94
N GLY A 114 -5.90 -4.70 0.73
CA GLY A 114 -7.34 -4.65 0.50
C GLY A 114 -7.80 -4.87 -0.95
N CYS A 115 -6.93 -5.36 -1.85
CA CYS A 115 -7.30 -5.59 -3.25
C CYS A 115 -8.33 -6.71 -3.40
N THR A 116 -9.27 -6.55 -4.35
CA THR A 116 -10.27 -7.59 -4.62
C THR A 116 -9.67 -8.79 -5.35
N GLY A 117 -10.25 -9.98 -5.13
CA GLY A 117 -9.83 -11.23 -5.77
C GLY A 117 -10.05 -11.31 -7.29
N LYS A 118 -10.62 -10.28 -7.92
CA LYS A 118 -10.92 -10.24 -9.36
C LYS A 118 -10.11 -9.19 -10.12
N GLY A 119 -9.33 -8.38 -9.42
CA GLY A 119 -8.56 -7.28 -10.00
C GLY A 119 -7.11 -7.66 -10.33
N ASN A 120 -6.44 -6.79 -11.09
CA ASN A 120 -5.01 -6.94 -11.37
C ASN A 120 -4.13 -6.52 -10.19
N ASP A 121 -4.64 -5.70 -9.28
CA ASP A 121 -3.83 -5.14 -8.19
C ASP A 121 -3.36 -6.20 -7.18
N GLN A 122 -4.14 -7.27 -6.95
CA GLN A 122 -3.68 -8.39 -6.11
C GLN A 122 -2.37 -8.99 -6.67
N VAL A 123 -2.32 -9.23 -7.98
CA VAL A 123 -1.14 -9.78 -8.67
C VAL A 123 0.03 -8.80 -8.60
N ARG A 124 -0.24 -7.50 -8.75
CA ARG A 124 0.80 -6.46 -8.71
C ARG A 124 1.42 -6.29 -7.31
N PHE A 125 0.64 -6.50 -6.25
CA PHE A 125 1.16 -6.48 -4.88
C PHE A 125 1.87 -7.78 -4.52
N GLU A 126 1.32 -8.94 -4.90
CA GLU A 126 1.86 -10.25 -4.52
C GLU A 126 3.17 -10.61 -5.27
N LEU A 127 3.37 -10.06 -6.48
CA LEU A 127 4.60 -10.24 -7.25
C LEU A 127 5.61 -9.08 -7.11
N GLY A 128 5.16 -7.96 -6.55
CA GLY A 128 5.87 -6.67 -6.56
C GLY A 128 6.96 -6.54 -5.51
#